data_AF-A0A1V6H0V1-F1
#
_entry.id   AF-A0A1V6H0V1-F1
#
_cell.length_a   1.000
_cell.length_b   1.000
_cell.length_c   1.000
_cell.angle_alpha   90.00
_cell.angle_beta   90.00
_cell.angle_gamma   90.00
#
_symmetry.space_group_name_H-M   'P 1'
#
loop_
_entity.id
_entity.type
_entity.pdbx_description
1 polymer ?
#
loop_
_entity_poly.entity_id
_entity_poly.type
_entity_poly.pdbx_seq_one_letter_code
_entity_poly.pdbx_strand_id
1 'polypeptide(L)'
;MSTRETANLRRESFALGVSQISAGSRTNPGGYEENDISKEFEAAQFQVGDHRPLDEVVRDVASMGYIPSFCTGCYRLGRTGADFMDLAKPGAIKQHCDPNGLSTFTEYLLDYASPETREIGMALVDKVMSEMDGKPQRTAQKLVEAVRSGKRDVYV
;
A
#
# COMPACT_ATOMS: atom_id res chain seq x y z
N MET A 1 9.57 4.29 6.12
CA MET A 1 9.42 5.65 6.68
C MET A 1 8.21 5.70 7.61
N SER A 2 8.37 6.24 8.81
CA SER A 2 7.28 6.31 9.80
C SER A 2 6.44 7.58 9.66
N THR A 3 5.43 7.76 10.52
CA THR A 3 4.63 8.99 10.62
C THR A 3 5.30 10.09 11.46
N ARG A 4 6.60 9.99 11.76
CA ARG A 4 7.37 11.09 12.41
C ARG A 4 7.50 12.31 11.52
N GLU A 5 7.60 12.10 10.22
CA GLU A 5 7.75 13.16 9.24
C GLU A 5 6.40 13.74 8.82
N THR A 6 6.38 15.01 8.43
CA THR A 6 5.17 15.68 7.93
C THR A 6 4.74 15.16 6.56
N ALA A 7 3.47 15.35 6.21
CA ALA A 7 2.94 14.95 4.90
C ALA A 7 3.79 15.47 3.72
N ASN A 8 4.28 16.72 3.78
CA ASN A 8 5.11 17.29 2.72
C ASN A 8 6.45 16.55 2.57
N LEU A 9 7.20 16.40 3.67
CA LEU A 9 8.49 15.73 3.65
C LEU A 9 8.37 14.26 3.22
N ARG A 10 7.26 13.62 3.61
CA ARG A 10 6.94 12.26 3.17
C ARG A 10 6.77 12.17 1.66
N ARG A 11 6.05 13.11 1.01
CA ARG A 11 5.91 13.14 -0.46
C ARG A 11 7.26 13.23 -1.15
N GLU A 12 8.11 14.14 -0.70
CA GLU A 12 9.45 14.34 -1.27
C GLU A 12 10.29 13.06 -1.17
N SER A 13 10.18 12.33 -0.06
CA SER A 13 10.93 11.09 0.14
C SER A 13 10.53 9.92 -0.75
N PHE A 14 9.31 9.91 -1.31
CA PHE A 14 8.86 8.83 -2.22
C PHE A 14 9.74 8.77 -3.46
N ALA A 15 10.14 9.92 -3.99
CA ALA A 15 11.07 10.01 -5.12
C ALA A 15 12.50 9.57 -4.77
N LEU A 16 12.83 9.46 -3.48
CA LEU A 16 14.17 9.14 -2.98
C LEU A 16 14.34 7.65 -2.60
N GLY A 17 13.37 6.79 -2.93
CA GLY A 17 13.50 5.33 -2.79
C GLY A 17 12.85 4.74 -1.55
N VAL A 18 11.98 5.48 -0.85
CA VAL A 18 11.14 4.89 0.20
C VAL A 18 10.17 3.87 -0.41
N SER A 19 10.26 2.62 0.05
CA SER A 19 9.42 1.52 -0.44
C SER A 19 8.34 1.05 0.54
N GLN A 20 8.37 1.54 1.79
CA GLN A 20 7.37 1.22 2.82
C GLN A 20 7.11 2.41 3.72
N ILE A 21 5.84 2.63 4.06
CA ILE A 21 5.39 3.68 4.97
C ILE A 21 4.33 3.20 5.96
N SER A 22 4.28 3.83 7.15
CA SER A 22 3.15 3.72 8.06
C SER A 22 2.12 4.83 7.80
N ALA A 23 0.83 4.60 8.05
CA ALA A 23 -0.23 5.59 7.86
C ALA A 23 -1.31 5.41 8.92
N GLY A 24 -2.03 6.49 9.28
CA GLY A 24 -3.07 6.46 10.32
C GLY A 24 -2.57 5.95 11.67
N SER A 25 -1.30 6.20 12.03
CA SER A 25 -0.64 5.54 13.16
C SER A 25 -1.01 6.16 14.50
N ARG A 26 -1.16 5.30 15.52
CA ARG A 26 -1.22 5.66 16.94
C ARG A 26 0.02 5.13 17.64
N THR A 27 0.68 5.98 18.43
CA THR A 27 2.01 5.71 19.00
C THR A 27 1.99 5.55 20.52
N ASN A 28 0.81 5.59 21.13
CA ASN A 28 0.52 5.29 22.53
C ASN A 28 -0.16 3.91 22.68
N PRO A 29 0.09 3.16 23.76
CA PRO A 29 -0.63 1.91 24.05
C PRO A 29 -2.15 2.13 24.10
N GLY A 30 -2.92 1.29 23.38
CA GLY A 30 -4.39 1.40 23.32
C GLY A 30 -4.94 2.50 22.39
N GLY A 31 -4.09 3.32 21.76
CA GLY A 31 -4.52 4.52 21.05
C GLY A 31 -5.42 4.33 19.81
N TYR A 32 -5.59 3.10 19.31
CA TYR A 32 -6.54 2.81 18.23
C TYR A 32 -7.99 2.59 18.72
N GLU A 33 -8.19 2.28 20.00
CA GLU A 33 -9.53 2.14 20.62
C GLU A 33 -10.01 3.47 21.22
N GLU A 34 -9.08 4.30 21.70
CA GLU A 34 -9.39 5.58 22.32
C GLU A 34 -9.68 6.66 21.26
N ASN A 35 -10.93 7.14 21.20
CA ASN A 35 -11.32 8.32 20.42
C ASN A 35 -11.06 9.65 21.18
N ASP A 36 -10.41 9.58 22.35
CA ASP A 36 -10.15 10.73 23.19
C ASP A 36 -8.84 11.41 22.78
N ILE A 37 -8.96 12.46 21.98
CA ILE A 37 -7.84 13.28 21.50
C ILE A 37 -7.04 13.87 22.67
N SER A 38 -7.65 14.07 23.84
CA SER A 38 -6.95 14.62 25.01
C SER A 38 -5.85 13.70 25.54
N LYS A 39 -5.90 12.40 25.22
CA LYS A 39 -4.92 11.39 25.60
C LYS A 39 -3.93 11.02 24.50
N GLU A 40 -4.02 11.64 23.32
CA GLU A 40 -3.18 11.31 22.17
C GLU A 40 -1.67 11.40 22.48
N PHE A 41 -1.30 12.26 23.44
CA PHE A 41 0.09 12.43 23.89
C PHE A 41 0.46 11.62 25.13
N GLU A 42 -0.50 11.05 25.85
CA GLU A 42 -0.23 10.30 27.07
C GLU A 42 0.46 8.98 26.72
N ALA A 43 1.66 8.76 27.26
CA ALA A 43 2.49 7.58 27.01
C ALA A 43 2.82 7.30 25.52
N ALA A 44 2.72 8.29 24.64
CA ALA A 44 3.13 8.16 23.25
C ALA A 44 4.66 7.95 23.14
N GLN A 45 5.10 6.96 22.36
CA GLN A 45 6.52 6.70 22.14
C GLN A 45 7.23 7.86 21.42
N PHE A 46 6.50 8.55 20.53
CA PHE A 46 6.95 9.74 19.82
C PHE A 46 5.73 10.52 19.30
N GLN A 47 5.93 11.80 18.99
CA GLN A 47 4.92 12.65 18.36
C GLN A 47 4.80 12.33 16.87
N VAL A 48 3.55 12.16 16.42
CA VAL A 48 3.21 11.98 15.01
C VAL A 48 3.35 13.34 14.30
N GLY A 49 3.98 13.35 13.13
CA GLY A 49 4.08 14.50 12.23
C GLY A 49 3.06 14.45 11.07
N ASP A 50 2.50 13.28 10.79
CA ASP A 50 1.44 13.09 9.79
C ASP A 50 0.23 12.38 10.41
N HIS A 51 -0.78 13.17 10.76
CA HIS A 51 -2.02 12.75 11.43
C HIS A 51 -3.13 12.33 10.46
N ARG A 52 -2.86 12.33 9.15
CA ARG A 52 -3.88 12.01 8.15
C ARG A 52 -4.38 10.57 8.33
N PRO A 53 -5.69 10.34 8.14
CA PRO A 53 -6.25 8.99 8.16
C PRO A 53 -5.66 8.16 7.01
N LEU A 54 -5.74 6.83 7.16
CA LEU A 54 -5.23 5.89 6.16
C LEU A 54 -5.78 6.17 4.76
N ASP A 55 -7.10 6.41 4.64
CA ASP A 55 -7.76 6.70 3.36
C ASP A 55 -7.18 7.91 2.65
N GLU A 56 -6.89 9.00 3.38
CA GLU A 56 -6.29 10.20 2.81
C GLU A 56 -4.85 9.95 2.36
N VAL A 57 -4.04 9.21 3.13
CA VAL A 57 -2.68 8.85 2.73
C VAL A 57 -2.69 7.95 1.49
N VAL A 58 -3.62 7.00 1.41
CA VAL A 58 -3.78 6.11 0.26
C VAL A 58 -4.18 6.89 -0.98
N ARG A 59 -5.20 7.76 -0.87
CA ARG A 59 -5.61 8.66 -1.96
C ARG A 59 -4.46 9.52 -2.44
N ASP A 60 -3.68 10.04 -1.50
CA ASP A 60 -2.55 10.90 -1.80
C ASP A 60 -1.47 10.18 -2.62
N VAL A 61 -1.03 9.01 -2.14
CA VAL A 61 -0.06 8.14 -2.82
C VAL A 61 -0.56 7.78 -4.24
N ALA A 62 -1.83 7.40 -4.36
CA ALA A 62 -2.44 7.08 -5.64
C ALA A 62 -2.51 8.28 -6.60
N SER A 63 -2.81 9.48 -6.08
CA SER A 63 -2.89 10.72 -6.86
C SER A 63 -1.55 11.13 -7.46
N MET A 64 -0.44 10.71 -6.83
CA MET A 64 0.92 10.90 -7.34
C MET A 64 1.35 9.82 -8.36
N GLY A 65 0.50 8.83 -8.64
CA GLY A 65 0.80 7.74 -9.58
C GLY A 65 1.57 6.57 -8.98
N TYR A 66 1.81 6.56 -7.67
CA TYR A 66 2.39 5.41 -6.98
C TYR A 66 1.29 4.42 -6.59
N ILE A 67 1.59 3.12 -6.62
CA ILE A 67 0.63 2.07 -6.25
C ILE A 67 0.69 1.85 -4.73
N PRO A 68 -0.35 2.21 -3.94
CA PRO A 68 -0.46 1.76 -2.56
C PRO A 68 -0.57 0.24 -2.55
N SER A 69 0.19 -0.47 -1.71
CA SER A 69 0.15 -1.93 -1.67
C SER A 69 0.08 -2.45 -0.24
N PHE A 70 -0.75 -3.48 -0.06
CA PHE A 70 -0.89 -4.24 1.18
C PHE A 70 -0.38 -5.68 1.00
N CYS A 71 0.56 -5.87 0.07
CA CYS A 71 1.08 -7.18 -0.33
C CYS A 71 1.81 -7.89 0.81
N THR A 72 1.43 -9.15 1.00
CA THR A 72 2.10 -10.10 1.90
C THR A 72 2.40 -11.44 1.19
N GLY A 73 2.38 -11.46 -0.15
CA GLY A 73 2.55 -12.66 -0.96
C GLY A 73 3.92 -13.34 -0.79
N CYS A 74 5.01 -12.57 -0.66
CA CYS A 74 6.33 -13.16 -0.41
C CYS A 74 6.37 -13.99 0.88
N TYR A 75 5.70 -13.53 1.94
CA TYR A 75 5.61 -14.26 3.20
C TYR A 75 4.88 -15.60 3.00
N ARG A 76 3.70 -15.59 2.35
CA ARG A 76 2.90 -16.81 2.15
C ARG A 76 3.56 -17.83 1.22
N LEU A 77 4.34 -17.36 0.26
CA LEU A 77 5.05 -18.22 -0.69
C LEU A 77 6.44 -18.62 -0.23
N GLY A 78 6.84 -18.27 1.01
CA GLY A 78 8.14 -18.61 1.57
C GLY A 78 9.33 -17.87 0.94
N ARG A 79 9.08 -16.82 0.14
CA ARG A 79 10.13 -15.98 -0.46
C ARG A 79 10.75 -15.08 0.60
N THR A 80 11.64 -15.65 1.38
CA THR A 80 12.31 -15.01 2.51
C THR A 80 13.81 -15.23 2.40
N GLY A 81 14.62 -14.34 2.99
CA GLY A 81 16.08 -14.46 2.95
C GLY A 81 16.64 -14.52 1.52
N ALA A 82 17.37 -15.59 1.21
CA ALA A 82 18.02 -15.76 -0.09
C ALA A 82 17.02 -15.86 -1.25
N ASP A 83 15.93 -16.58 -1.09
CA ASP A 83 14.92 -16.79 -2.15
C ASP A 83 14.27 -15.48 -2.60
N PHE A 84 14.07 -14.55 -1.65
CA PHE A 84 13.63 -13.19 -2.00
C PHE A 84 14.70 -12.45 -2.81
N MET A 85 15.95 -12.52 -2.37
CA MET A 85 17.06 -11.78 -2.99
C MET A 85 17.39 -12.29 -4.39
N ASP A 86 17.20 -13.59 -4.66
CA ASP A 86 17.37 -14.18 -5.99
C ASP A 86 16.37 -13.63 -7.02
N LEU A 87 15.21 -13.18 -6.57
CA LEU A 87 14.24 -12.47 -7.40
C LEU A 87 14.50 -10.95 -7.42
N ALA A 88 14.85 -10.37 -6.28
CA ALA A 88 14.97 -8.93 -6.11
C ALA A 88 16.21 -8.35 -6.80
N LYS A 89 17.39 -8.94 -6.60
CA LYS A 89 18.66 -8.46 -7.18
C LYS A 89 18.64 -8.36 -8.71
N PRO A 90 18.15 -9.35 -9.48
CA PRO A 90 18.05 -9.23 -10.92
C PRO A 90 16.85 -8.40 -11.40
N GLY A 91 16.01 -7.90 -10.48
CA GLY A 91 14.80 -7.14 -10.81
C GLY A 91 13.63 -7.99 -11.32
N ALA A 92 13.71 -9.32 -11.18
CA ALA A 92 12.62 -10.23 -11.54
C ALA A 92 11.42 -10.09 -10.58
N ILE A 93 11.66 -9.58 -9.36
CA ILE A 93 10.62 -9.40 -8.33
C ILE A 93 9.44 -8.54 -8.79
N LYS A 94 9.65 -7.58 -9.71
CA LYS A 94 8.57 -6.73 -10.26
C LYS A 94 7.47 -7.53 -10.97
N GLN A 95 7.81 -8.68 -11.53
CA GLN A 95 6.84 -9.59 -12.16
C GLN A 95 5.84 -10.18 -11.16
N HIS A 96 6.13 -10.09 -9.86
CA HIS A 96 5.27 -10.52 -8.77
C HIS A 96 4.73 -9.34 -7.97
N CYS A 97 5.60 -8.36 -7.63
CA CYS A 97 5.23 -7.21 -6.83
C CYS A 97 4.19 -6.32 -7.49
N ASP A 98 4.32 -6.02 -8.79
CA ASP A 98 3.38 -5.08 -9.42
C ASP A 98 1.97 -5.68 -9.55
N PRO A 99 1.80 -6.95 -10.01
CA PRO A 99 0.50 -7.62 -9.99
C PRO A 99 -0.10 -7.75 -8.58
N ASN A 100 0.71 -8.11 -7.58
CA ASN A 100 0.25 -8.20 -6.20
C ASN A 100 -0.12 -6.81 -5.64
N GLY A 101 0.61 -5.77 -6.04
CA GLY A 101 0.31 -4.38 -5.73
C GLY A 101 -1.08 -3.99 -6.21
N LEU A 102 -1.37 -4.22 -7.49
CA LEU A 102 -2.70 -3.91 -8.06
C LEU A 102 -3.83 -4.71 -7.42
N SER A 103 -3.63 -6.00 -7.15
CA SER A 103 -4.66 -6.84 -6.54
C SER A 103 -4.99 -6.42 -5.10
N THR A 104 -3.97 -6.23 -4.26
CA THR A 104 -4.16 -5.80 -2.86
C THR A 104 -4.67 -4.36 -2.76
N PHE A 105 -4.28 -3.49 -3.70
CA PHE A 105 -4.85 -2.16 -3.76
C PHE A 105 -6.33 -2.20 -4.14
N THR A 106 -6.68 -3.00 -5.16
CA THR A 106 -8.08 -3.19 -5.57
C THR A 106 -8.92 -3.73 -4.40
N GLU A 107 -8.37 -4.65 -3.60
CA GLU A 107 -9.03 -5.17 -2.41
C GLU A 107 -9.33 -4.05 -1.40
N TYR A 108 -8.32 -3.22 -1.10
CA TYR A 108 -8.51 -2.04 -0.23
C TYR A 108 -9.58 -1.08 -0.76
N LEU A 109 -9.58 -0.80 -2.07
CA LEU A 109 -10.53 0.11 -2.72
C LEU A 109 -11.97 -0.38 -2.66
N LEU A 110 -12.19 -1.70 -2.63
CA LEU A 110 -13.53 -2.28 -2.53
C LEU A 110 -14.03 -2.36 -1.09
N ASP A 111 -13.14 -2.62 -0.14
CA ASP A 111 -13.52 -2.97 1.23
C ASP A 111 -13.50 -1.78 2.19
N TYR A 112 -12.59 -0.81 1.99
CA TYR A 112 -12.31 0.22 2.99
C TYR A 112 -12.28 1.65 2.46
N ALA A 113 -12.04 1.85 1.16
CA ALA A 113 -11.84 3.19 0.62
C ALA A 113 -13.12 4.04 0.62
N SER A 114 -12.94 5.35 0.86
CA SER A 114 -13.99 6.33 0.58
C SER A 114 -14.31 6.39 -0.92
N PRO A 115 -15.49 6.91 -1.33
CA PRO A 115 -15.86 7.02 -2.74
C PRO A 115 -14.82 7.77 -3.60
N GLU A 116 -14.23 8.85 -3.07
CA GLU A 116 -13.21 9.64 -3.75
C GLU A 116 -11.92 8.85 -3.93
N THR A 117 -11.43 8.19 -2.87
CA THR A 117 -10.23 7.34 -2.94
C THR A 117 -10.45 6.18 -3.90
N ARG A 118 -11.66 5.61 -3.93
CA ARG A 118 -12.04 4.53 -4.84
C ARG A 118 -11.98 4.97 -6.29
N GLU A 119 -12.51 6.14 -6.63
CA GLU A 119 -12.48 6.68 -7.99
C GLU A 119 -11.03 6.88 -8.48
N ILE A 120 -10.22 7.60 -7.70
CA ILE A 120 -8.82 7.88 -8.03
C ILE A 120 -8.01 6.58 -8.12
N GLY A 121 -8.20 5.68 -7.16
CA GLY A 121 -7.50 4.42 -7.10
C GLY A 121 -7.84 3.47 -8.25
N MET A 122 -9.11 3.36 -8.62
CA MET A 122 -9.52 2.51 -9.75
C MET A 122 -8.98 3.03 -11.07
N ALA A 123 -9.00 4.36 -11.28
CA ALA A 123 -8.38 4.97 -12.45
C ALA A 123 -6.87 4.68 -12.53
N LEU A 124 -6.16 4.73 -11.38
CA LEU A 124 -4.75 4.36 -11.32
C LEU A 124 -4.54 2.86 -11.63
N VAL A 125 -5.36 1.97 -11.07
CA VAL A 125 -5.26 0.52 -11.33
C VAL A 125 -5.37 0.22 -12.82
N ASP A 126 -6.37 0.80 -13.49
CA ASP A 126 -6.59 0.57 -14.91
C ASP A 126 -5.45 1.17 -15.76
N LYS A 127 -4.97 2.39 -15.40
CA LYS A 127 -3.82 3.03 -16.05
C LYS A 127 -2.57 2.13 -15.96
N VAL A 128 -2.14 1.78 -14.75
CA VAL A 128 -0.92 0.98 -14.52
C VAL A 128 -1.03 -0.36 -15.23
N MET A 129 -2.19 -1.02 -15.15
CA MET A 129 -2.42 -2.30 -15.82
C MET A 129 -2.31 -2.20 -17.35
N SER A 130 -2.71 -1.07 -17.93
CA SER A 130 -2.54 -0.82 -19.37
C SER A 130 -1.09 -0.56 -19.78
N GLU A 131 -0.27 -0.04 -18.87
CA GLU A 131 1.17 0.24 -19.07
C GLU A 131 2.06 -0.99 -18.84
N MET A 132 1.51 -2.07 -18.27
CA MET A 132 2.20 -3.35 -18.14
C MET A 132 2.20 -4.13 -19.45
N ASP A 133 3.26 -4.88 -19.70
CA ASP A 133 3.38 -5.74 -20.88
C ASP A 133 3.52 -7.23 -20.54
N GLY A 134 3.00 -8.08 -21.43
CA GLY A 134 3.30 -9.51 -21.42
C GLY A 134 2.74 -10.29 -20.22
N LYS A 135 3.61 -11.02 -19.51
CA LYS A 135 3.20 -11.92 -18.42
C LYS A 135 2.67 -11.15 -17.19
N PRO A 136 3.36 -10.11 -16.66
CA PRO A 136 2.84 -9.31 -15.56
C PRO A 136 1.44 -8.76 -15.78
N GLN A 137 1.14 -8.23 -16.98
CA GLN A 137 -0.17 -7.70 -17.31
C GLN A 137 -1.28 -8.75 -17.20
N ARG A 138 -1.09 -9.93 -17.82
CA ARG A 138 -2.05 -11.03 -17.74
C ARG A 138 -2.25 -11.52 -16.31
N THR A 139 -1.18 -11.56 -15.53
CA THR A 139 -1.25 -11.93 -14.12
C THR A 139 -2.03 -10.89 -13.31
N ALA A 140 -1.74 -9.61 -13.49
CA ALA A 140 -2.45 -8.52 -12.82
C ALA A 140 -3.94 -8.53 -13.16
N GLN A 141 -4.30 -8.66 -14.44
CA GLN A 141 -5.70 -8.78 -14.89
C GLN A 141 -6.42 -9.93 -14.18
N LYS A 142 -5.80 -11.11 -14.14
CA LYS A 142 -6.38 -12.28 -13.47
C LYS A 142 -6.60 -12.06 -11.97
N LEU A 143 -5.63 -11.46 -11.28
CA LEU A 143 -5.72 -11.21 -9.84
C LEU A 143 -6.75 -10.12 -9.52
N VAL A 144 -6.71 -8.99 -10.23
CA VAL A 144 -7.67 -7.88 -10.06
C VAL A 144 -9.09 -8.35 -10.34
N GLU A 145 -9.31 -9.15 -11.38
CA GLU A 145 -10.64 -9.70 -11.68
C GLU A 145 -11.11 -10.66 -10.58
N ALA A 146 -10.23 -11.50 -10.06
CA ALA A 146 -10.57 -12.36 -8.92
C ALA A 146 -11.00 -11.54 -7.68
N VAL A 147 -10.33 -10.41 -7.42
CA VAL A 147 -10.72 -9.50 -6.31
C VAL A 147 -12.07 -8.84 -6.58
N ARG A 148 -12.28 -8.33 -7.80
CA ARG A 148 -13.55 -7.74 -8.25
C ARG A 148 -14.70 -8.75 -8.18
N SER A 149 -14.43 -10.03 -8.40
CA SER A 149 -15.40 -11.13 -8.25
C SER A 149 -15.61 -11.58 -6.79
N GLY A 150 -15.08 -10.86 -5.80
CA GLY A 150 -15.28 -11.13 -4.38
C GLY A 150 -14.26 -12.06 -3.73
N LYS A 151 -13.22 -12.53 -4.44
CA LYS A 151 -12.10 -13.24 -3.77
C LYS A 151 -11.26 -12.24 -3.00
N ARG A 152 -10.62 -12.71 -1.95
CA ARG A 152 -9.68 -11.93 -1.14
C ARG A 152 -8.37 -12.68 -1.01
N ASP A 153 -7.30 -11.97 -0.71
CA ASP A 153 -5.98 -12.53 -0.49
C ASP A 153 -5.46 -13.37 -1.68
N VAL A 154 -5.49 -12.78 -2.88
CA VAL A 154 -4.96 -13.39 -4.09
C VAL A 154 -3.56 -12.84 -4.40
N TYR A 155 -2.61 -13.73 -4.68
CA TYR A 155 -1.20 -13.35 -4.88
C TYR A 155 -0.45 -14.34 -5.77
N VAL A 156 0.69 -13.90 -6.29
CA VAL A 156 1.65 -14.68 -7.11
C VAL A 156 3.09 -14.48 -6.71
#